data_AF-A0AAD9TE85-F1
#
_entry.id   AF-A0AAD9TE85-F1
#
_cell.length_a   1.000
_cell.length_b   1.000
_cell.length_c   1.000
_cell.angle_alpha   90.00
_cell.angle_beta   90.00
_cell.angle_gamma   90.00
#
_symmetry.space_group_name_H-M   'P 1'
#
loop_
_entity.id
_entity.type
_entity.pdbx_description
1 polymer ?
#
loop_
_entity_poly.entity_id
_entity_poly.type
_entity_poly.pdbx_seq_one_letter_code
_entity_poly.pdbx_strand_id
1 'polypeptide(L)' 'MEDIMFKLFERQPNWTLRLLIKETDQPGQFLKDILKDLCVYNNKGTNQGSYELKPEYKRSADEPTSK' A
#
# COMPACT_ATOMS: atom_id res chain seq x y z
N MET A 1 -0.02 -1.17 -11.60
CA MET A 1 0.07 -0.11 -10.57
C MET A 1 0.44 -0.70 -9.22
N GLU A 2 -0.08 -1.89 -8.93
CA GLU A 2 0.35 -2.74 -7.83
C GLU A 2 1.88 -2.88 -7.77
N ASP A 3 2.58 -3.02 -8.90
CA ASP A 3 4.06 -3.06 -8.95
C ASP A 3 4.76 -1.86 -8.31
N ILE A 4 4.21 -0.66 -8.50
CA ILE A 4 4.77 0.57 -7.91
C ILE A 4 4.54 0.56 -6.40
N MET A 5 3.35 0.13 -5.97
CA MET A 5 3.05 -0.05 -4.55
C MET A 5 4.01 -1.06 -3.92
N PHE A 6 4.20 -2.23 -4.53
CA PHE A 6 5.12 -3.25 -4.04
C PHE A 6 6.55 -2.72 -3.92
N LYS A 7 7.08 -2.02 -4.93
CA LYS A 7 8.41 -1.39 -4.87
C LYS A 7 8.53 -0.35 -3.76
N LEU A 8 7.47 0.42 -3.51
CA LEU A 8 7.43 1.37 -2.38
C LEU A 8 7.48 0.61 -1.06
N PHE A 9 6.63 -0.41 -0.90
CA PHE A 9 6.57 -1.21 0.31
C PHE A 9 7.81 -2.08 0.57
N GLU A 10 8.58 -2.43 -0.47
CA GLU A 10 9.90 -3.05 -0.33
C GLU A 10 10.90 -2.13 0.37
N ARG A 11 10.81 -0.80 0.15
CA ARG A 11 11.67 0.18 0.84
C ARG A 11 11.29 0.35 2.32
N GLN A 12 10.00 0.36 2.62
CA GLN A 12 9.51 0.41 4.00
C GLN A 12 8.12 -0.25 4.10
N PRO A 13 7.88 -1.06 5.15
CA PRO A 13 6.60 -1.76 5.31
C PRO A 13 5.43 -0.84 5.66
N ASN A 14 5.72 0.35 6.20
CA ASN A 14 4.74 1.35 6.63
C ASN A 14 4.83 2.60 5.74
N TRP A 15 3.75 2.96 5.07
CA TRP A 15 3.67 4.20 4.31
C TRP A 15 2.52 5.08 4.79
N THR A 16 2.73 6.39 4.87
CA THR A 16 1.63 7.33 5.14
C THR A 16 0.99 7.79 3.84
N LEU A 17 -0.31 8.14 3.89
CA LEU A 17 -1.02 8.62 2.69
C LEU A 17 -0.30 9.80 2.02
N ARG A 18 0.25 10.73 2.81
CA ARG A 18 0.99 11.89 2.29
C ARG A 18 2.22 11.49 1.48
N LEU A 19 2.97 10.49 1.94
CA LEU A 19 4.15 10.00 1.23
C LEU A 19 3.76 9.28 -0.05
N LEU A 20 2.71 8.45 -0.01
CA LEU A 20 2.21 7.77 -1.20
C LEU A 20 1.73 8.75 -2.26
N ILE A 21 1.01 9.80 -1.87
CA ILE A 21 0.60 10.88 -2.78
C ILE A 21 1.83 11.52 -3.41
N LYS A 22 2.88 11.79 -2.62
CA LYS A 22 4.09 12.46 -3.12
C LYS A 22 4.93 11.56 -4.04
N GLU A 23 5.04 10.27 -3.74
CA GLU A 23 5.84 9.33 -4.55
C GLU A 23 5.12 8.93 -5.84
N THR A 24 3.79 8.81 -5.80
CA THR A 24 2.99 8.37 -6.95
C THR A 24 2.38 9.53 -7.75
N ASP A 25 2.43 10.74 -7.19
CA ASP A 25 1.74 11.95 -7.68
C ASP A 25 0.22 11.72 -7.92
N GLN A 26 -0.36 10.73 -7.23
CA GLN A 26 -1.77 10.36 -7.39
C GLN A 26 -2.67 11.03 -6.35
N PRO A 27 -3.95 11.28 -6.69
CA PRO A 27 -4.90 11.80 -5.72
C PRO A 27 -5.09 10.83 -4.55
N GLY A 28 -5.10 11.37 -3.33
CA GLY A 28 -5.22 10.56 -2.10
C GLY A 28 -6.49 9.71 -2.05
N GLN A 29 -7.54 10.08 -2.77
CA GLN A 29 -8.77 9.29 -2.87
C GLN A 29 -8.58 8.00 -3.67
N PHE A 30 -7.80 8.06 -4.75
CA PHE A 30 -7.48 6.90 -5.56
C PHE A 30 -6.52 5.95 -4.83
N LEU A 31 -5.52 6.53 -4.14
CA LEU A 31 -4.67 5.75 -3.25
C LEU A 31 -5.47 5.09 -2.14
N LYS A 32 -6.43 5.79 -1.50
CA LYS A 32 -7.31 5.19 -0.48
C LYS A 32 -8.10 3.99 -1.01
N ASP A 33 -8.55 4.03 -2.25
CA ASP A 33 -9.29 2.93 -2.87
C ASP A 33 -8.40 1.68 -3.02
N ILE A 34 -7.22 1.87 -3.62
CA ILE A 34 -6.20 0.81 -3.77
C ILE A 34 -5.73 0.29 -2.41
N LEU A 35 -5.46 1.20 -1.47
CA LEU A 35 -4.98 0.85 -0.13
C LEU A 35 -6.05 0.13 0.70
N LYS A 36 -7.34 0.37 0.45
CA LYS A 36 -8.41 -0.36 1.13
C LYS A 36 -8.46 -1.82 0.65
N ASP A 37 -8.15 -2.03 -0.61
CA ASP A 37 -8.15 -3.36 -1.23
C ASP A 37 -6.88 -4.16 -0.87
N LEU A 38 -5.71 -3.52 -1.02
CA LEU A 38 -4.39 -4.14 -0.89
C LEU A 38 -3.73 -4.00 0.50
N CYS A 39 -4.07 -2.95 1.25
CA CYS A 39 -3.38 -2.59 2.48
C CYS A 39 -4.33 -2.58 3.70
N VAL A 40 -3.72 -2.48 4.89
CA VAL A 40 -4.36 -2.29 6.18
C VAL A 40 -4.12 -0.85 6.60
N TYR A 41 -5.20 -0.13 6.89
CA TYR A 41 -5.12 1.22 7.42
C TYR A 41 -4.95 1.20 8.94
N ASN A 42 -3.86 1.75 9.43
CA ASN A 42 -3.64 1.96 10.86
C ASN A 42 -4.33 3.25 11.30
N ASN A 43 -5.43 3.08 12.04
CA ASN A 43 -6.19 4.18 12.61
C ASN A 43 -5.95 4.37 14.12
N LYS A 44 -4.99 3.66 14.73
CA LYS A 44 -4.75 3.68 16.19
C LYS A 44 -3.35 4.17 16.57
N GLY A 45 -3.30 4.98 17.63
CA GLY A 45 -2.07 5.40 18.31
C GLY A 45 -1.22 6.39 17.52
N THR A 46 0.05 6.51 17.89
CA THR A 46 1.05 7.43 17.29
C THR A 46 1.34 7.15 15.81
N ASN A 47 0.91 5.98 15.29
CA ASN A 47 1.03 5.56 13.89
C ASN A 47 -0.27 5.78 13.08
N GLN A 48 -1.23 6.54 13.60
CA GLN A 48 -2.46 6.87 12.89
C GLN A 48 -2.15 7.50 11.52
N GLY A 49 -2.74 6.97 10.46
CA GLY A 49 -2.54 7.49 9.11
C GLY A 49 -1.50 6.72 8.29
N SER A 50 -0.94 5.63 8.82
CA SER A 50 -0.07 4.72 8.06
C SER A 50 -0.87 3.57 7.44
N TYR A 51 -0.30 3.01 6.38
CA TYR A 51 -0.80 1.89 5.61
C TYR A 51 0.27 0.83 5.54
N GLU A 52 -0.15 -0.42 5.69
CA GLU A 52 0.70 -1.60 5.64
C GLU A 52 0.14 -2.59 4.63
N LEU A 53 0.96 -3.16 3.76
CA LEU A 53 0.50 -4.25 2.89
C LEU A 53 -0.07 -5.40 3.71
N LYS A 54 -1.22 -5.95 3.29
CA LYS A 54 -1.72 -7.19 3.91
C LYS A 54 -0.69 -8.31 3.67
N PRO A 55 -0.45 -9.18 4.67
CA PRO A 55 0.47 -10.31 4.52
C PRO A 55 0.07 -11.26 3.38
N GLU A 56 -1.22 -11.27 3.00
CA GLU A 56 -1.78 -12.05 1.89
C GLU A 56 -1.22 -11.62 0.53
N TYR A 57 -1.05 -10.31 0.29
CA TYR A 57 -0.45 -9.80 -0.95
C TYR A 57 1.08 -9.94 -0.96
N LYS A 58 1.72 -9.96 0.21
CA LYS A 58 3.17 -10.20 0.32
C LYS A 58 3.60 -11.59 -0.16
N ARG A 59 2.69 -12.57 -0.12
CA ARG A 59 2.92 -13.95 -0.59
C ARG A 59 2.51 -14.17 -2.03
N SER A 60 1.61 -13.34 -2.54
CA SER A 60 1.01 -13.51 -3.88
C SER A 60 1.82 -12.85 -5.00
N ALA A 61 2.87 -12.08 -4.69
CA ALA A 61 3.80 -11.56 -5.69
C ALA A 61 4.63 -12.67 -6.38
N ASP A 62 4.57 -13.91 -5.88
CA ASP A 62 5.19 -15.10 -6.51
C ASP A 62 4.18 -15.96 -7.30
N GLU A 63 2.89 -15.61 -7.33
CA GLU A 63 1.90 -16.36 -8.11
C GLU A 63 1.41 -15.50 -9.29
N PRO A 64 1.99 -15.65 -10.51
CA PRO A 64 1.41 -15.04 -11.69
C PRO A 64 0.02 -15.65 -11.86
N THR A 65 -1.00 -14.79 -11.82
CA THR A 65 -2.40 -15.19 -12.01
C THR A 65 -2.53 -15.91 -13.34
N SER A 66 -2.53 -17.24 -13.26
CA SER A 66 -2.90 -18.14 -14.34
C SER A 66 -4.42 -18.21 -14.36
N LYS A 67 -5.05 -17.47 -15.28
CA LYS A 67 -6.11 -17.91 -16.21
C LYS A 67 -6.83 -16.74 -16.86
#